data_AF-A0AAW1GJ62-F1
#
_entry.id   AF-A0AAW1GJ62-F1
#
_cell.length_a   1.000
_cell.length_b   1.000
_cell.length_c   1.000
_cell.angle_alpha   90.00
_cell.angle_beta   90.00
_cell.angle_gamma   90.00
#
_symmetry.space_group_name_H-M   'P 1'
#
loop_
_entity.id
_entity.type
_entity.pdbx_description
1 polymer ?
#
loop_
_entity_poly.entity_id
_entity_poly.type
_entity_poly.pdbx_seq_one_letter_code
_entity_poly.pdbx_strand_id
1 'polypeptide(L)'
;MPDDIESRKRGLEVVASLGGQLMNVKKAAAMDSDSLSTDVAKIASGITKINEVLMLNEENQVIKNDKRFADSMNAFLKKAEIEIIRIQSRESNAFTKVKELTEYFHGNLSKEEAHPFRIFTIVREFLGVLDQVCKEVGKINERTIMSTVRQFPTTVNPAVHSPFPEFSAADGNESVTES
;
A
#
# COMPACT_ATOMS: atom_id res chain seq x y z
N MET A 1 -32.43 -3.44 2.20
CA MET A 1 -32.60 -3.26 3.65
C MET A 1 -31.48 -2.35 4.16
N PRO A 2 -31.67 -1.55 5.23
CA PRO A 2 -30.59 -0.73 5.81
C PRO A 2 -29.34 -1.54 6.21
N ASP A 3 -29.55 -2.79 6.62
CA ASP A 3 -28.51 -3.76 7.00
C ASP A 3 -27.57 -4.16 5.84
N ASP A 4 -28.07 -4.14 4.59
CA ASP A 4 -27.27 -4.44 3.40
C ASP A 4 -26.25 -3.33 3.11
N ILE A 5 -26.62 -2.07 3.38
CA ILE A 5 -25.77 -0.90 3.14
C ILE A 5 -24.62 -0.87 4.15
N GLU A 6 -24.92 -1.17 5.42
CA GLU A 6 -23.91 -1.25 6.48
C GLU A 6 -22.95 -2.43 6.25
N SER A 7 -23.48 -3.60 5.87
CA SER A 7 -22.67 -4.78 5.52
C SER A 7 -21.72 -4.48 4.35
N ARG A 8 -22.21 -3.83 3.29
CA ARG A 8 -21.38 -3.39 2.16
C ARG A 8 -20.31 -2.38 2.56
N LYS A 9 -20.65 -1.41 3.42
CA LYS A 9 -19.71 -0.40 3.91
C LYS A 9 -18.57 -1.06 4.69
N ARG A 10 -18.89 -1.96 5.61
CA ARG A 10 -17.90 -2.67 6.42
C ARG A 10 -17.02 -3.59 5.57
N GLY A 11 -17.62 -4.29 4.60
CA GLY A 11 -16.87 -5.08 3.61
C GLY A 11 -15.88 -4.22 2.82
N LEU A 12 -16.31 -3.04 2.38
CA LEU A 12 -15.45 -2.09 1.67
C LEU A 12 -14.30 -1.59 2.54
N GLU A 13 -14.53 -1.26 3.81
CA GLU A 13 -13.49 -0.83 4.75
C GLU A 13 -12.41 -1.91 4.95
N VAL A 14 -12.82 -3.17 5.09
CA VAL A 14 -11.89 -4.30 5.22
C VAL A 14 -11.03 -4.44 3.97
N VAL A 15 -11.64 -4.43 2.78
CA VAL A 15 -10.92 -4.58 1.52
C VAL A 15 -9.99 -3.39 1.25
N ALA A 16 -10.44 -2.16 1.52
CA ALA A 16 -9.65 -0.95 1.35
C ALA A 16 -8.41 -0.90 2.28
N SER A 17 -8.45 -1.61 3.41
CA SER A 17 -7.30 -1.69 4.33
C SER A 17 -6.13 -2.55 3.80
N LEU A 18 -6.39 -3.43 2.82
CA LEU A 18 -5.43 -4.42 2.34
C LEU A 18 -4.17 -3.76 1.73
N GLY A 19 -4.34 -2.63 1.03
CA GLY A 19 -3.22 -1.87 0.46
C GLY A 19 -2.22 -1.37 1.51
N GLY A 20 -2.67 -1.12 2.74
CA GLY A 20 -1.83 -0.77 3.89
C GLY A 20 -1.15 -1.99 4.53
N GLN A 21 -1.90 -3.09 4.70
CA GLN A 21 -1.37 -4.33 5.28
C GLN A 21 -0.25 -4.93 4.43
N LEU A 22 -0.31 -4.75 3.11
CA LEU A 22 0.68 -5.26 2.15
C LEU A 22 1.69 -4.20 1.69
N MET A 23 1.98 -3.18 2.51
CA MET A 23 2.94 -2.11 2.16
C MET A 23 4.33 -2.63 1.77
N ASN A 24 4.80 -3.73 2.39
CA ASN A 24 6.11 -4.31 2.10
C ASN A 24 6.15 -5.01 0.73
N VAL A 25 5.00 -5.43 0.19
CA VAL A 25 4.92 -5.96 -1.18
C VAL A 25 5.31 -4.89 -2.18
N LYS A 26 4.88 -3.64 -1.97
CA LYS A 26 5.24 -2.52 -2.85
C LYS A 26 6.75 -2.28 -2.86
N LYS A 27 7.42 -2.45 -1.72
CA LYS A 27 8.89 -2.36 -1.60
C LYS A 27 9.58 -3.53 -2.28
N ALA A 28 9.13 -4.76 -2.02
CA ALA A 28 9.68 -5.97 -2.63
C ALA A 28 9.54 -5.96 -4.16
N ALA A 29 8.43 -5.44 -4.69
CA ALA A 29 8.19 -5.30 -6.12
C ALA A 29 9.11 -4.27 -6.82
N ALA A 30 9.82 -3.43 -6.06
CA ALA A 30 10.81 -2.49 -6.59
C ALA A 30 12.25 -3.03 -6.49
N MET A 31 12.45 -4.18 -5.86
CA MET A 31 13.75 -4.83 -5.80
C MET A 31 14.05 -5.55 -7.10
N ASP A 32 15.34 -5.59 -7.46
CA ASP A 32 15.87 -6.36 -8.57
C ASP A 32 16.65 -7.57 -8.03
N SER A 33 16.26 -8.79 -8.42
CA SER A 33 16.85 -10.01 -7.87
C SER A 33 18.31 -10.17 -8.29
N ASP A 34 18.63 -9.82 -9.53
CA ASP A 34 19.97 -10.00 -10.08
C ASP A 34 20.95 -9.02 -9.45
N SER A 35 20.53 -7.77 -9.25
CA SER A 35 21.29 -6.76 -8.53
C SER A 35 21.52 -7.18 -7.08
N LEU A 36 20.51 -7.71 -6.39
CA LEU A 36 20.65 -8.20 -5.02
C LEU A 36 21.72 -9.31 -4.93
N SER A 37 21.62 -10.34 -5.76
CA SER A 37 22.58 -11.45 -5.77
C SER A 37 23.96 -11.03 -6.22
N THR A 38 24.04 -10.10 -7.18
CA THR A 38 25.31 -9.51 -7.61
C THR A 38 25.97 -8.74 -6.48
N ASP A 39 25.21 -7.95 -5.72
CA ASP A 39 25.77 -7.15 -4.62
C ASP A 39 26.23 -8.04 -3.46
N VAL A 40 25.49 -9.09 -3.11
CA VAL A 40 25.93 -10.08 -2.12
C VAL A 40 27.22 -10.77 -2.58
N ALA A 41 27.30 -11.19 -3.85
CA ALA A 41 28.49 -11.80 -4.42
C ALA A 41 29.69 -10.84 -4.43
N LYS A 42 29.47 -9.55 -4.77
CA LYS A 42 30.52 -8.52 -4.73
C LYS A 42 31.08 -8.34 -3.32
N ILE A 43 30.21 -8.26 -2.30
CA ILE A 43 30.65 -8.13 -0.90
C ILE A 43 31.49 -9.34 -0.50
N ALA A 44 31.02 -10.56 -0.81
CA ALA A 44 31.76 -11.79 -0.53
C ALA A 44 33.11 -11.85 -1.25
N SER A 45 33.17 -11.48 -2.53
CA SER A 45 34.45 -11.44 -3.26
C SER A 45 35.38 -10.34 -2.77
N GLY A 46 34.82 -9.21 -2.30
CA GLY A 46 35.56 -8.07 -1.80
C GLY A 46 36.34 -8.42 -0.54
N ILE A 47 35.75 -9.20 0.38
CA ILE A 47 36.46 -9.60 1.60
C ILE A 47 37.63 -10.54 1.30
N THR A 48 37.47 -11.46 0.35
CA THR A 48 38.54 -12.36 -0.09
C THR A 48 39.72 -11.57 -0.66
N LYS A 49 39.45 -10.58 -1.51
CA LYS A 49 40.49 -9.70 -2.08
C LYS A 49 41.23 -8.89 -1.01
N ILE A 50 40.51 -8.39 0.00
CA ILE A 50 41.15 -7.68 1.12
C ILE A 50 42.09 -8.62 1.89
N ASN A 51 41.65 -9.85 2.15
CA ASN A 51 42.47 -10.85 2.82
C ASN A 51 43.75 -11.20 2.01
N GLU A 52 43.62 -11.39 0.69
CA GLU A 52 44.76 -11.62 -0.20
C GLU A 52 45.79 -10.47 -0.16
N VAL A 53 45.32 -9.22 -0.23
CA VAL A 53 46.20 -8.04 -0.14
C VAL A 53 46.92 -7.98 1.21
N LEU A 54 46.25 -8.34 2.31
CA LEU A 54 46.88 -8.37 3.64
C LEU A 54 47.97 -9.43 3.72
N MET A 55 47.71 -10.65 3.23
CA MET A 55 48.71 -11.73 3.20
C MET A 55 49.94 -11.34 2.36
N LEU A 56 49.73 -10.79 1.16
CA LEU A 56 50.82 -10.33 0.30
C LEU A 56 51.67 -9.24 0.97
N ASN A 57 51.04 -8.32 1.70
CA ASN A 57 51.75 -7.25 2.39
C ASN A 57 52.52 -7.73 3.63
N GLU A 58 52.04 -8.77 4.30
CA GLU A 58 52.76 -9.44 5.40
C GLU A 58 54.01 -10.18 4.87
N GLU A 59 53.87 -10.92 3.76
CA GLU A 59 54.97 -11.61 3.08
C GLU A 59 56.06 -10.64 2.64
N ASN A 60 55.66 -9.55 1.96
CA ASN A 60 56.55 -8.51 1.46
C ASN A 60 57.08 -7.56 2.56
N GLN A 61 56.78 -7.82 3.84
CA GLN A 61 57.24 -7.03 5.00
C GLN A 61 56.75 -5.56 5.00
N VAL A 62 55.80 -5.20 4.13
CA VAL A 62 55.33 -3.82 3.93
C VAL A 62 54.60 -3.30 5.18
N ILE A 63 53.81 -4.17 5.82
CA ILE A 63 53.00 -3.81 7.00
C ILE A 63 53.72 -4.11 8.32
N LYS A 64 54.91 -4.71 8.31
CA LYS A 64 55.61 -5.09 9.56
C LYS A 64 55.85 -3.94 10.54
N ASN A 65 55.89 -2.70 10.05
CA ASN A 65 56.07 -1.51 10.86
C ASN A 65 54.75 -0.87 11.34
N ASP A 66 53.59 -1.29 10.83
CA ASP A 66 52.27 -0.78 11.23
C ASP A 66 51.38 -1.88 11.82
N LYS A 67 51.76 -2.31 13.03
CA LYS A 67 51.02 -3.31 13.81
C LYS A 67 49.57 -2.89 14.08
N ARG A 68 49.29 -1.60 14.23
CA ARG A 68 47.93 -1.11 14.54
C ARG A 68 47.00 -1.29 13.34
N PHE A 69 47.49 -1.06 12.13
CA PHE A 69 46.75 -1.35 10.90
C PHE A 69 46.46 -2.85 10.77
N ALA A 70 47.47 -3.70 10.94
CA ALA A 70 47.33 -5.15 10.85
C ALA A 70 46.29 -5.69 11.86
N ASP A 71 46.37 -5.28 13.13
CA ASP A 71 45.44 -5.70 14.18
C ASP A 71 44.00 -5.25 13.86
N SER A 72 43.82 -4.02 13.37
CA SER A 72 42.51 -3.48 13.01
C SER A 72 41.89 -4.21 11.82
N MET A 73 42.70 -4.50 10.79
CA MET A 73 42.25 -5.22 9.60
C MET A 73 41.91 -6.68 9.90
N ASN A 74 42.69 -7.36 10.74
CA ASN A 74 42.38 -8.71 11.20
C ASN A 74 41.07 -8.76 12.00
N ALA A 75 40.80 -7.76 12.85
CA ALA A 75 39.53 -7.65 13.56
C ALA A 75 38.35 -7.39 12.60
N PHE A 76 38.54 -6.54 11.60
CA PHE A 76 37.57 -6.28 10.54
C PHE A 76 37.23 -7.55 9.75
N LEU A 77 38.24 -8.27 9.26
CA LEU A 77 38.07 -9.51 8.48
C LEU A 77 37.25 -10.55 9.24
N LYS A 78 37.63 -10.85 10.50
CA LYS A 78 36.91 -11.81 11.34
C LYS A 78 35.43 -11.47 11.49
N LYS A 79 35.11 -10.19 11.67
CA LYS A 79 33.72 -9.74 11.79
C LYS A 79 32.99 -9.80 10.45
N ALA A 80 33.66 -9.38 9.37
CA ALA A 80 33.08 -9.35 8.03
C ALA A 80 32.75 -10.76 7.52
N GLU A 81 33.62 -11.74 7.73
CA GLU A 81 33.36 -13.14 7.35
C GLU A 81 32.06 -13.69 7.97
N ILE A 82 31.86 -13.45 9.26
CA ILE A 82 30.65 -13.88 9.97
C ILE A 82 29.40 -13.18 9.41
N GLU A 83 29.47 -11.86 9.21
CA GLU A 83 28.34 -11.09 8.69
C GLU A 83 28.00 -11.44 7.24
N ILE A 84 28.98 -11.75 6.41
CA ILE A 84 28.78 -12.15 5.01
C ILE A 84 28.06 -13.50 4.94
N ILE A 85 28.48 -14.49 5.74
CA ILE A 85 27.78 -15.78 5.84
C ILE A 85 26.31 -15.56 6.25
N ARG A 86 26.08 -14.66 7.22
CA ARG A 86 24.72 -14.30 7.66
C ARG A 86 23.90 -13.66 6.53
N ILE A 87 24.49 -12.78 5.73
CA ILE A 87 23.83 -12.13 4.59
C ILE A 87 23.46 -13.16 3.52
N GLN A 88 24.41 -14.01 3.11
CA GLN A 88 24.19 -15.08 2.13
C GLN A 88 23.10 -16.05 2.58
N SER A 89 23.10 -16.43 3.87
CA SER A 89 22.06 -17.29 4.44
C SER A 89 20.68 -16.64 4.41
N ARG A 90 20.59 -15.34 4.76
CA ARG A 90 19.32 -14.60 4.70
C ARG A 90 18.81 -14.43 3.29
N GLU A 91 19.70 -14.15 2.34
CA GLU A 91 19.36 -14.08 0.93
C GLU A 91 18.78 -15.42 0.46
N SER A 92 19.51 -16.52 0.65
CA SER A 92 19.07 -17.85 0.24
C SER A 92 17.72 -18.24 0.86
N ASN A 93 17.52 -17.95 2.15
CA ASN A 93 16.25 -18.18 2.83
C ASN A 93 15.12 -17.35 2.22
N ALA A 94 15.36 -16.06 1.96
CA ALA A 94 14.37 -15.18 1.34
C ALA A 94 13.97 -15.67 -0.06
N PHE A 95 14.93 -16.04 -0.91
CA PHE A 95 14.64 -16.62 -2.22
C PHE A 95 13.87 -17.93 -2.14
N THR A 96 14.19 -18.79 -1.16
CA THR A 96 13.43 -20.02 -0.92
C THR A 96 11.97 -19.71 -0.57
N LYS A 97 11.73 -18.72 0.30
CA LYS A 97 10.37 -18.29 0.65
C LYS A 97 9.62 -17.69 -0.53
N VAL A 98 10.29 -16.94 -1.38
CA VAL A 98 9.72 -16.41 -2.63
C VAL A 98 9.36 -17.55 -3.58
N LYS A 99 10.19 -18.59 -3.68
CA LYS A 99 9.92 -19.80 -4.48
C LYS A 99 8.68 -20.55 -3.97
N GLU A 100 8.61 -20.83 -2.65
CA GLU A 100 7.44 -21.45 -2.01
C GLU A 100 6.15 -20.63 -2.28
N LEU A 101 6.22 -19.30 -2.14
CA LEU A 101 5.09 -18.42 -2.39
C LEU A 101 4.66 -18.45 -3.87
N THR A 102 5.63 -18.44 -4.79
CA THR A 102 5.36 -18.48 -6.23
C THR A 102 4.72 -19.80 -6.63
N GLU A 103 5.18 -20.92 -6.07
CA GLU A 103 4.60 -22.24 -6.27
C GLU A 103 3.16 -22.29 -5.78
N TYR A 104 2.88 -21.73 -4.60
CA TYR A 104 1.53 -21.69 -4.04
C TYR A 104 0.53 -20.98 -4.97
N PHE A 105 0.91 -19.85 -5.57
CA PHE A 105 0.01 -19.06 -6.42
C PHE A 105 0.00 -19.47 -7.91
N HIS A 106 1.10 -20.00 -8.44
CA HIS A 106 1.27 -20.27 -9.88
C HIS A 106 1.42 -21.76 -10.23
N GLY A 107 1.64 -22.63 -9.25
CA GLY A 107 1.78 -24.08 -9.39
C GLY A 107 3.08 -24.53 -10.08
N ASN A 108 3.33 -24.08 -11.31
CA ASN A 108 4.50 -24.49 -12.09
C ASN A 108 5.60 -23.41 -12.07
N LEU A 109 6.69 -23.69 -11.36
CA LEU A 109 7.82 -22.79 -11.17
C LEU A 109 8.69 -22.58 -12.43
N SER A 110 8.61 -23.47 -13.42
CA SER A 110 9.50 -23.44 -14.59
C SER A 110 9.40 -22.17 -15.45
N LYS A 111 8.29 -21.43 -15.36
CA LYS A 111 8.08 -20.18 -16.12
C LYS A 111 8.46 -18.92 -15.34
N GLU A 112 8.49 -19.02 -14.02
CA GLU A 112 8.65 -17.86 -13.13
C GLU A 112 10.04 -17.80 -12.48
N GLU A 113 10.83 -18.88 -12.59
CA GLU A 113 12.18 -18.98 -12.02
C GLU A 113 13.14 -17.90 -12.58
N ALA A 114 12.90 -17.41 -13.80
CA ALA A 114 13.68 -16.33 -14.39
C ALA A 114 13.42 -14.94 -13.75
N HIS A 115 12.31 -14.76 -13.03
CA HIS A 115 11.94 -13.47 -12.42
C HIS A 115 11.37 -13.67 -11.00
N PRO A 116 12.22 -14.00 -10.01
CA PRO A 116 11.78 -14.37 -8.65
C PRO A 116 10.83 -13.36 -8.00
N PHE A 117 11.02 -12.05 -8.23
CA PHE A 117 10.20 -11.00 -7.61
C PHE A 117 8.93 -10.61 -8.39
N ARG A 118 8.64 -11.27 -9.52
CA ARG A 118 7.47 -10.96 -10.35
C ARG A 118 6.15 -11.09 -9.60
N ILE A 119 6.05 -12.05 -8.68
CA ILE A 119 4.87 -12.21 -7.82
C ILE A 119 4.53 -10.93 -7.03
N PHE A 120 5.53 -10.20 -6.54
CA PHE A 120 5.30 -8.94 -5.83
C PHE A 120 4.82 -7.83 -6.76
N THR A 121 5.32 -7.79 -8.01
CA THR A 121 4.86 -6.85 -9.04
C THR A 121 3.40 -7.07 -9.37
N ILE A 122 2.98 -8.31 -9.57
CA ILE A 122 1.59 -8.67 -9.83
C ILE A 122 0.69 -8.22 -8.68
N VAL A 123 1.06 -8.53 -7.43
CA VAL A 123 0.27 -8.14 -6.26
C VAL A 123 0.24 -6.61 -6.09
N ARG A 124 1.35 -5.90 -6.34
CA ARG A 124 1.38 -4.43 -6.32
C ARG A 124 0.40 -3.82 -7.31
N GLU A 125 0.38 -4.33 -8.55
CA GLU A 125 -0.51 -3.85 -9.61
C GLU A 125 -1.98 -4.13 -9.29
N PHE A 126 -2.27 -5.35 -8.82
CA PHE A 126 -3.59 -5.72 -8.33
C PHE A 126 -4.07 -4.77 -7.22
N LEU A 127 -3.24 -4.49 -6.22
CA LEU A 127 -3.57 -3.54 -5.14
C LEU A 127 -3.83 -2.13 -5.67
N GLY A 128 -3.11 -1.69 -6.72
CA GLY A 128 -3.37 -0.40 -7.36
C GLY A 128 -4.76 -0.32 -7.99
N VAL A 129 -5.18 -1.37 -8.69
CA VAL A 129 -6.55 -1.47 -9.24
C VAL A 129 -7.57 -1.55 -8.12
N LEU A 130 -7.33 -2.37 -7.10
CA LEU A 130 -8.20 -2.53 -5.94
C LEU A 130 -8.44 -1.20 -5.21
N ASP A 131 -7.36 -0.45 -4.94
CA ASP A 131 -7.43 0.86 -4.30
C ASP A 131 -8.32 1.84 -5.08
N GLN A 132 -8.28 1.79 -6.42
CA GLN A 132 -9.11 2.63 -7.28
C GLN A 132 -10.58 2.21 -7.23
N VAL A 133 -10.87 0.92 -7.35
CA VAL A 133 -12.23 0.37 -7.27
C VAL A 133 -12.85 0.67 -5.90
N CYS A 134 -12.10 0.52 -4.80
CA CYS A 134 -12.59 0.83 -3.46
C CYS A 134 -13.02 2.30 -3.33
N LYS A 135 -12.26 3.24 -3.91
CA LYS A 135 -12.63 4.67 -3.92
C LYS A 135 -13.90 4.94 -4.73
N GLU A 136 -14.07 4.27 -5.86
CA GLU A 136 -15.25 4.43 -6.71
C GLU A 136 -16.51 3.88 -6.03
N VAL A 137 -16.43 2.68 -5.45
CA VAL A 137 -17.53 2.06 -4.70
C VAL A 137 -17.89 2.87 -3.45
N GLY A 138 -16.89 3.42 -2.74
CA GLY A 138 -17.11 4.29 -1.60
C GLY A 138 -17.97 5.51 -1.95
N LYS A 139 -17.63 6.21 -3.04
CA LYS A 139 -18.41 7.35 -3.54
C LYS A 139 -19.85 6.98 -3.90
N ILE A 140 -20.06 5.79 -4.48
CA ILE A 140 -21.41 5.29 -4.82
C ILE A 140 -22.21 5.03 -3.53
N ASN A 141 -21.58 4.44 -2.52
CA ASN A 141 -22.23 4.14 -1.24
C ASN A 141 -22.65 5.43 -0.51
N GLU A 142 -21.79 6.45 -0.48
CA GLU A 142 -22.09 7.78 0.06
C GLU A 142 -23.28 8.45 -0.64
N ARG A 143 -23.29 8.45 -1.99
CA ARG A 143 -24.40 9.01 -2.78
C ARG A 143 -25.73 8.28 -2.55
N THR A 144 -25.67 6.95 -2.40
CA THR A 144 -26.87 6.14 -2.12
C THR A 144 -27.46 6.49 -0.76
N ILE A 145 -26.63 6.64 0.27
CA ILE A 145 -27.06 7.08 1.61
C ILE A 145 -27.70 8.48 1.55
N MET A 146 -27.06 9.43 0.86
CA MET A 146 -27.62 10.80 0.71
C MET A 146 -28.96 10.82 -0.04
N SER A 147 -29.16 9.93 -1.03
CA SER A 147 -30.41 9.81 -1.76
C SER A 147 -31.54 9.22 -0.91
N THR A 148 -31.24 8.29 -0.01
CA THR A 148 -32.21 7.71 0.93
C THR A 148 -32.61 8.71 2.02
N VAL A 149 -31.67 9.54 2.52
CA VAL A 149 -31.95 10.56 3.54
C VAL A 149 -32.87 11.67 3.02
N ARG A 150 -32.86 11.96 1.71
CA ARG A 150 -33.72 13.00 1.09
C ARG A 150 -35.13 12.53 0.72
N GLN A 151 -35.50 11.27 0.95
CA GLN A 151 -36.82 10.71 0.60
C GLN A 151 -37.89 10.85 1.70
N PHE A 152 -37.65 11.60 2.78
CA PHE A 152 -38.72 11.98 3.70
C PHE A 152 -39.58 13.11 3.11
N PRO A 153 -40.89 12.92 2.90
CA PRO A 153 -41.71 13.85 2.13
C PRO A 153 -41.98 15.14 2.91
N THR A 154 -41.88 16.28 2.22
CA THR A 154 -42.50 17.54 2.65
C THR A 154 -44.01 17.35 2.54
N THR A 155 -44.73 17.41 3.67
CA THR A 155 -46.19 17.26 3.72
C THR A 155 -46.86 18.35 2.89
N VAL A 156 -47.63 17.93 1.88
CA VAL A 156 -48.50 18.81 1.08
C VAL A 156 -49.70 19.18 1.94
N ASN A 157 -49.93 20.47 2.13
CA ASN A 157 -51.06 21.01 2.88
C ASN A 157 -52.30 21.10 1.95
N PRO A 158 -53.41 20.39 2.19
CA PRO A 158 -54.61 20.52 1.36
C PRO A 158 -55.54 21.59 1.94
N ALA A 159 -55.95 22.53 1.07
CA ALA A 159 -56.94 23.56 1.37
C ALA A 159 -58.28 22.94 1.83
N VAL A 160 -58.86 23.49 2.89
CA VAL A 160 -60.22 23.19 3.35
C VAL A 160 -61.17 24.21 2.74
N HIS A 161 -62.10 23.75 1.91
CA HIS A 161 -63.25 24.52 1.40
C HIS A 161 -64.33 24.69 2.48
N SER A 162 -65.05 25.81 2.47
CA SER A 162 -66.35 25.99 3.14
C SER A 162 -67.44 26.37 2.09
N PRO A 163 -68.72 25.94 2.22
CA PRO A 163 -69.73 26.05 1.15
C PRO A 163 -70.88 27.06 1.41
N PHE A 164 -71.16 27.93 0.42
CA PHE A 164 -72.39 28.74 0.12
C PHE A 164 -72.83 29.93 1.01
N PRO A 165 -73.72 30.86 0.53
CA PRO A 165 -73.78 31.57 -0.77
C PRO A 165 -73.93 33.11 -0.63
N GLU A 166 -74.08 33.77 -1.78
CA GLU A 166 -73.89 35.17 -2.22
C GLU A 166 -74.90 36.27 -1.79
N PHE A 167 -74.42 37.53 -1.85
CA PHE A 167 -75.05 38.77 -2.39
C PHE A 167 -75.51 39.95 -1.46
N SER A 168 -74.65 40.99 -1.46
CA SER A 168 -74.88 42.44 -1.74
C SER A 168 -75.34 43.54 -0.75
N ALA A 169 -74.61 44.65 -0.93
CA ALA A 169 -74.94 46.08 -0.89
C ALA A 169 -74.85 46.88 0.43
N ALA A 170 -73.94 47.87 0.44
CA ALA A 170 -74.22 49.25 0.85
C ALA A 170 -73.10 50.22 0.40
N ASP A 171 -73.49 51.22 -0.38
CA ASP A 171 -72.76 52.45 -0.71
C ASP A 171 -72.50 53.34 0.53
N GLY A 172 -71.50 54.22 0.42
CA GLY A 172 -71.67 55.61 0.87
C GLY A 172 -70.54 56.26 1.69
N ASN A 173 -69.86 57.21 1.03
CA ASN A 173 -69.27 58.47 1.55
C ASN A 173 -68.08 58.41 2.54
N GLU A 174 -67.14 59.35 2.64
CA GLU A 174 -66.92 60.67 2.05
C GLU A 174 -65.45 61.07 2.29
N SER A 175 -64.89 61.86 1.39
CA SER A 175 -63.60 62.54 1.46
C SER A 175 -63.56 63.66 2.49
N VAL A 176 -62.45 63.86 3.22
CA VAL A 176 -61.94 65.20 3.62
C VAL A 176 -60.40 65.19 3.75
N THR A 177 -59.78 66.16 3.08
CA THR A 177 -58.39 66.63 3.10
C THR A 177 -58.07 67.49 4.33
N GLU A 178 -56.80 67.66 4.70
CA GLU A 178 -56.10 68.98 4.76
C GLU A 178 -54.81 68.93 5.62
N SER A 179 -53.75 69.52 5.02
CA SER A 179 -52.50 70.16 5.51
C SER A 179 -51.78 69.67 6.77
#